data_AF-A0A835G2E8-F1
#
_entry.id   AF-A0A835G2E8-F1
#
_cell.length_a   1.000
_cell.length_b   1.000
_cell.length_c   1.000
_cell.angle_alpha   90.00
_cell.angle_beta   90.00
_cell.angle_gamma   90.00
#
_symmetry.space_group_name_H-M   'P 1'
#
loop_
_entity.id
_entity.type
_entity.pdbx_description
1 polymer ?
#
loop_
_entity_poly.entity_id
_entity_poly.type
_entity_poly.pdbx_seq_one_letter_code
_entity_poly.pdbx_strand_id
1 'polypeptide(L)'
;MADHTLHPQRRTSKDGAWVRREKIMESSKVQVIESSFVAPSKAAPTKELWLSPLDHELFNRGHTPVAFFYRSGAAFSDADRIKEGMAMALAAFYPLAGRLCVNGDGRAHISCNGEGALFVVARSDLKSDELDFTKPSPELRGMFVPRVEPSSLTLAVQVHTLTHARWTFIPLFK
;
A
#
# COMPACT_ATOMS: atom_id res chain seq x y z
N MET A 1 2.41 15.18 65.48
CA MET A 1 1.62 15.59 64.30
C MET A 1 2.61 15.91 63.20
N ALA A 2 2.88 14.96 62.30
CA ALA A 2 3.69 15.19 61.11
C ALA A 2 2.76 15.05 59.90
N ASP A 3 2.63 16.15 59.15
CA ASP A 3 1.86 16.24 57.92
C ASP A 3 2.66 15.59 56.78
N HIS A 4 2.20 14.44 56.31
CA HIS A 4 2.76 13.76 55.14
C HIS A 4 2.04 14.26 53.90
N THR A 5 2.58 15.32 53.31
CA THR A 5 2.17 15.82 52.00
C THR A 5 2.55 14.79 50.92
N LEU A 6 1.57 14.09 50.37
CA LEU A 6 1.73 13.19 49.23
C LEU A 6 2.09 13.99 47.98
N HIS A 7 3.30 13.81 47.45
CA HIS A 7 3.65 14.26 46.11
C HIS A 7 2.82 13.49 45.06
N PRO A 8 2.27 14.17 44.04
CA PRO A 8 1.52 13.50 42.99
C PRO A 8 2.49 12.67 42.14
N GLN A 9 2.18 11.37 42.01
CA GLN A 9 2.92 10.49 41.11
C GLN A 9 2.88 11.06 39.68
N ARG A 10 4.07 11.16 39.06
CA ARG A 10 4.21 11.45 37.62
C ARG A 10 3.40 10.43 36.83
N ARG A 11 2.30 10.88 36.22
CA ARG A 11 1.59 10.16 35.16
C ARG A 11 2.61 9.76 34.09
N THR A 12 2.80 8.46 33.92
CA THR A 12 3.90 7.93 33.13
C THR A 12 3.62 8.02 31.62
N SER A 13 4.71 8.15 30.85
CA SER A 13 4.80 8.13 29.38
C SER A 13 3.97 7.04 28.66
N LYS A 14 3.60 5.95 29.35
CA LYS A 14 2.81 4.84 28.80
C LYS A 14 1.39 5.25 28.38
N ASP A 15 0.76 6.18 29.09
CA ASP A 15 -0.61 6.63 28.78
C ASP A 15 -0.65 7.38 27.44
N GLY A 16 0.40 8.16 27.15
CA GLY A 16 0.53 8.90 25.89
C GLY A 16 0.77 8.00 24.67
N ALA A 17 1.47 6.88 24.86
CA ALA A 17 1.70 5.91 23.78
C ALA A 17 0.43 5.12 23.42
N TRP A 18 -0.37 4.76 24.43
CA TRP A 18 -1.67 4.10 24.22
C TRP A 18 -2.67 5.00 23.51
N VAL A 19 -2.85 6.24 23.98
CA VAL A 19 -3.75 7.23 23.36
C VAL A 19 -3.32 7.56 21.92
N ARG A 20 -2.02 7.65 21.64
CA ARG A 20 -1.52 7.82 20.27
C ARG A 20 -1.86 6.64 19.38
N ARG A 21 -1.68 5.41 19.87
CA ARG A 21 -2.01 4.19 19.11
C ARG A 21 -3.49 4.10 18.78
N GLU A 22 -4.36 4.38 19.75
CA GLU A 22 -5.81 4.37 19.56
C GLU A 22 -6.25 5.42 18.53
N LYS A 23 -5.70 6.63 18.62
CA LYS A 23 -5.93 7.69 17.64
C LYS A 23 -5.41 7.35 16.23
N ILE A 24 -4.26 6.69 16.12
CA ILE A 24 -3.75 6.17 14.84
C ILE A 24 -4.71 5.11 14.31
N MET A 25 -5.12 4.14 15.12
CA MET A 25 -6.03 3.07 14.68
C MET A 25 -7.37 3.60 14.17
N GLU A 26 -7.92 4.65 14.80
CA GLU A 26 -9.16 5.29 14.36
C GLU A 26 -8.98 6.15 13.09
N SER A 27 -7.83 6.80 12.92
CA SER A 27 -7.48 7.58 11.72
C SER A 27 -6.95 6.71 10.56
N SER A 28 -6.50 5.49 10.84
CA SER A 28 -5.99 4.49 9.88
C SER A 28 -7.08 3.87 9.00
N LYS A 29 -8.31 4.37 9.02
CA LYS A 29 -9.37 3.90 8.14
C LYS A 29 -9.03 4.25 6.68
N VAL A 30 -8.43 3.29 6.00
CA VAL A 30 -8.15 3.37 4.57
C VAL A 30 -9.46 3.33 3.79
N GLN A 31 -9.65 4.35 2.96
CA GLN A 31 -10.74 4.45 2.01
C GLN A 31 -10.19 4.11 0.62
N VAL A 32 -10.67 3.03 0.02
CA VAL A 32 -10.43 2.73 -1.39
C VAL A 32 -11.35 3.61 -2.22
N ILE A 33 -10.76 4.49 -3.02
CA ILE A 33 -11.47 5.43 -3.91
C ILE A 33 -11.73 4.79 -5.26
N GLU A 34 -10.75 4.05 -5.78
CA GLU A 34 -10.84 3.35 -7.07
C GLU A 34 -10.10 2.02 -6.99
N SER A 35 -10.63 1.02 -7.70
CA SER A 35 -9.94 -0.24 -7.99
C SER A 35 -10.21 -0.59 -9.45
N SER A 36 -9.15 -0.76 -10.24
CA SER A 36 -9.24 -1.05 -11.66
C SER A 36 -8.08 -1.93 -12.12
N PHE A 37 -8.23 -2.56 -13.30
CA PHE A 37 -7.12 -3.25 -13.97
C PHE A 37 -6.51 -2.33 -15.02
N VAL A 38 -5.18 -2.21 -15.00
CA VAL A 38 -4.42 -1.46 -16.00
C VAL A 38 -3.79 -2.45 -16.97
N ALA A 39 -4.30 -2.45 -18.19
CA ALA A 39 -3.76 -3.25 -19.29
C ALA A 39 -2.52 -2.58 -19.92
N PRO A 40 -1.68 -3.33 -20.64
CA PRO A 40 -0.62 -2.75 -21.45
C PRO A 40 -1.16 -1.73 -22.46
N SER A 41 -0.48 -0.60 -22.60
CA SER A 41 -0.86 0.49 -23.53
C SER A 41 -0.81 0.09 -25.01
N LYS A 42 -0.10 -0.99 -25.33
CA LYS A 42 0.04 -1.56 -26.67
C LYS A 42 -0.07 -3.07 -26.57
N ALA A 43 -0.51 -3.71 -27.64
CA ALA A 43 -0.54 -5.16 -27.72
C ALA A 43 0.85 -5.73 -27.40
N ALA A 44 0.89 -6.65 -26.45
CA ALA A 44 2.08 -7.35 -26.02
C ALA A 44 2.03 -8.82 -26.45
N PRO A 45 3.18 -9.53 -26.53
CA PRO A 45 3.19 -10.94 -26.90
C PRO A 45 2.33 -11.80 -25.98
N THR A 46 1.35 -12.50 -26.55
CA THR A 46 0.57 -13.51 -25.84
C THR A 46 1.28 -14.84 -25.87
N LYS A 47 1.75 -15.31 -24.70
CA LYS A 47 2.46 -16.59 -24.56
C LYS A 47 2.51 -17.04 -23.11
N GLU A 48 2.95 -18.27 -22.90
CA GLU A 48 3.28 -18.80 -21.58
C GLU A 48 4.78 -18.63 -21.31
N LEU A 49 5.11 -18.19 -20.11
CA LEU A 49 6.49 -18.11 -19.63
C LEU A 49 6.67 -19.01 -18.42
N TRP A 50 7.41 -20.09 -18.61
CA TRP A 50 7.74 -21.02 -17.54
C TRP A 50 8.68 -20.38 -16.53
N LEU A 51 8.36 -20.55 -15.25
CA LEU A 51 9.24 -20.11 -14.17
C LEU A 51 10.51 -20.96 -14.17
N SER A 52 11.66 -20.32 -13.92
CA SER A 52 12.89 -21.04 -13.66
C SER A 52 12.82 -21.73 -12.27
N PRO A 53 13.71 -22.69 -11.96
CA PRO A 53 13.76 -23.27 -10.63
C PRO A 53 13.92 -22.24 -9.51
N LEU A 54 14.67 -21.16 -9.75
CA LEU A 54 14.84 -20.06 -8.79
C LEU A 54 13.53 -19.29 -8.58
N ASP A 55 12.83 -18.98 -9.67
CA ASP A 55 11.54 -18.28 -9.61
C ASP A 55 10.47 -19.13 -8.92
N HIS A 56 10.52 -20.47 -9.08
CA HIS A 56 9.60 -21.39 -8.44
C HIS A 56 9.74 -21.45 -6.91
N GLU A 57 10.96 -21.26 -6.38
CA GLU A 57 11.17 -21.16 -4.93
C GLU A 57 10.55 -19.86 -4.37
N LEU A 58 10.70 -18.75 -5.10
CA LEU A 58 10.15 -17.46 -4.71
C LEU A 58 8.63 -17.40 -4.88
N PHE A 59 8.10 -18.07 -5.89
CA PHE A 59 6.67 -18.23 -6.17
C PHE A 59 5.88 -18.66 -4.93
N ASN A 60 6.37 -19.66 -4.20
CA ASN A 60 5.69 -20.20 -3.02
C ASN A 60 5.62 -19.22 -1.84
N ARG A 61 6.33 -18.09 -1.90
CA ARG A 61 6.35 -17.06 -0.83
C ARG A 61 5.27 -15.99 -1.02
N GLY A 62 4.53 -16.01 -2.13
CA GLY A 62 3.49 -15.04 -2.45
C GLY A 62 4.04 -13.67 -2.87
N HIS A 63 3.20 -12.63 -2.83
CA HIS A 63 3.60 -11.28 -3.21
C HIS A 63 4.60 -10.68 -2.21
N THR A 64 5.69 -10.11 -2.73
CA THR A 64 6.63 -9.29 -1.96
C THR A 64 6.14 -7.84 -1.91
N PRO A 65 5.63 -7.34 -0.77
CA PRO A 65 5.17 -5.96 -0.69
C PRO A 65 6.34 -4.98 -0.61
N VAL A 66 6.24 -3.88 -1.36
CA VAL A 66 7.18 -2.75 -1.28
C VAL A 66 6.36 -1.45 -1.25
N ALA A 67 6.73 -0.53 -0.36
CA ALA A 67 6.10 0.79 -0.26
C ALA A 67 7.13 1.89 -0.49
N PHE A 68 6.78 2.87 -1.32
CA PHE A 68 7.58 4.05 -1.60
C PHE A 68 6.85 5.29 -1.09
N PHE A 69 7.55 6.13 -0.32
CA PHE A 69 6.98 7.32 0.30
C PHE A 69 7.55 8.58 -0.35
N TYR A 70 6.66 9.46 -0.81
CA TYR A 70 7.00 10.70 -1.50
C TYR A 70 6.43 11.90 -0.73
N ARG A 71 7.23 12.95 -0.57
CA ARG A 71 6.78 14.19 0.09
C ARG A 71 5.89 15.01 -0.86
N SER A 72 4.84 15.60 -0.29
CA SER A 72 3.98 16.58 -0.97
C SER A 72 4.82 17.71 -1.59
N GLY A 73 4.69 17.93 -2.90
CA GLY A 73 5.46 18.90 -3.67
C GLY A 73 6.09 18.28 -4.92
N ALA A 74 6.27 16.95 -4.93
CA ALA A 74 6.42 16.20 -6.17
C ALA A 74 5.06 16.17 -6.89
N ALA A 75 5.05 16.27 -8.23
CA ALA A 75 3.87 16.26 -9.09
C ALA A 75 3.12 14.89 -9.13
N PHE A 76 3.02 14.22 -7.99
CA PHE A 76 2.56 12.84 -7.79
C PHE A 76 1.07 12.75 -7.40
N SER A 77 0.34 13.86 -7.44
CA SER A 77 -1.09 13.89 -7.06
C SER A 77 -2.03 13.39 -8.16
N ASP A 78 -1.49 12.90 -9.27
CA ASP A 78 -2.27 12.49 -10.44
C ASP A 78 -2.15 10.98 -10.61
N ALA A 79 -3.09 10.25 -10.01
CA ALA A 79 -3.18 8.80 -10.12
C ALA A 79 -3.32 8.36 -11.59
N ASP A 80 -3.94 9.18 -12.44
CA ASP A 80 -4.14 8.85 -13.85
C ASP A 80 -2.82 8.90 -14.64
N ARG A 81 -1.93 9.86 -14.34
CA ARG A 81 -0.56 9.85 -14.89
C ARG A 81 0.22 8.61 -14.47
N ILE A 82 0.05 8.13 -13.24
CA ILE A 82 0.71 6.90 -12.76
C ILE A 82 0.13 5.69 -13.50
N LYS A 83 -1.20 5.62 -13.69
CA LYS A 83 -1.84 4.56 -14.49
C LYS A 83 -1.34 4.56 -15.92
N GLU A 84 -1.22 5.72 -16.56
CA GLU A 84 -0.70 5.85 -17.93
C GLU A 84 0.76 5.37 -18.01
N GLY A 85 1.60 5.83 -17.08
CA GLY A 85 2.99 5.35 -16.96
C GLY A 85 3.09 3.84 -16.75
N MET A 86 2.21 3.28 -15.92
CA MET A 86 2.10 1.85 -15.69
C MET A 86 1.67 1.10 -16.95
N ALA A 87 0.67 1.57 -17.69
CA ALA A 87 0.25 0.96 -18.95
C ALA A 87 1.38 0.95 -19.99
N MET A 88 2.19 2.01 -20.05
CA MET A 88 3.39 2.06 -20.90
C MET A 88 4.46 1.05 -20.44
N ALA A 89 4.74 0.99 -19.14
CA ALA A 89 5.70 0.04 -18.58
C ALA A 89 5.26 -1.42 -18.83
N LEU A 90 3.97 -1.72 -18.65
CA LEU A 90 3.42 -3.06 -18.87
C LEU A 90 3.52 -3.52 -20.33
N ALA A 91 3.65 -2.62 -21.31
CA ALA A 91 3.94 -3.03 -22.68
C ALA A 91 5.35 -3.63 -22.81
N ALA A 92 6.33 -3.09 -22.09
CA ALA A 92 7.69 -3.63 -22.05
C ALA A 92 7.83 -4.82 -21.08
N PHE A 93 7.14 -4.75 -19.94
CA PHE A 93 7.14 -5.77 -18.88
C PHE A 93 5.85 -6.58 -18.87
N TYR A 94 5.44 -7.05 -20.05
CA TYR A 94 4.18 -7.74 -20.28
C TYR A 94 3.87 -8.95 -19.38
N PRO A 95 4.85 -9.71 -18.82
CA PRO A 95 4.51 -10.78 -17.87
C PRO A 95 3.81 -10.25 -16.62
N LEU A 96 4.08 -9.00 -16.21
CA LEU A 96 3.44 -8.38 -15.04
C LEU A 96 1.95 -8.07 -15.27
N ALA A 97 1.51 -8.01 -16.53
CA ALA A 97 0.11 -7.87 -16.91
C ALA A 97 -0.60 -9.23 -17.09
N GLY A 98 0.09 -10.34 -16.82
CA GLY A 98 -0.42 -11.68 -17.00
C GLY A 98 -1.09 -12.27 -15.76
N ARG A 99 -1.23 -13.60 -15.78
CA ARG A 99 -1.71 -14.40 -14.66
C ARG A 99 -0.73 -15.52 -14.36
N LEU A 100 -0.51 -15.75 -13.08
CA LEU A 100 0.27 -16.85 -12.57
C LEU A 100 -0.60 -18.10 -12.53
N CYS A 101 -0.11 -19.18 -13.12
CA CYS A 101 -0.82 -20.44 -13.31
C CYS A 101 0.05 -21.60 -12.79
N VAL A 102 -0.59 -22.64 -12.27
CA VAL A 102 0.06 -23.88 -11.81
C VAL A 102 -0.58 -25.05 -12.53
N ASN A 103 0.26 -25.87 -13.18
CA ASN A 103 -0.21 -27.05 -13.89
C ASN A 103 -0.42 -28.23 -12.93
N GLY A 104 -1.06 -29.29 -13.43
CA GLY A 104 -1.35 -30.49 -12.63
C GLY A 104 -0.12 -31.24 -12.11
N ASP A 105 1.06 -31.00 -12.70
CA ASP A 105 2.35 -31.52 -12.25
C ASP A 105 3.04 -30.61 -11.21
N GLY A 106 2.39 -29.51 -10.79
CA GLY A 106 2.92 -28.53 -9.84
C GLY A 106 3.82 -27.47 -10.47
N ARG A 107 4.09 -27.54 -11.78
CA ARG A 107 4.96 -26.58 -12.45
C ARG A 107 4.22 -25.27 -12.72
N ALA A 108 4.81 -24.16 -12.29
CA ALA A 108 4.24 -22.83 -12.43
C ALA A 108 4.73 -22.09 -13.68
N HIS A 109 3.83 -21.30 -14.27
CA HIS A 109 4.13 -20.42 -15.41
C HIS A 109 3.30 -19.13 -15.32
N ILE A 110 3.69 -18.12 -16.09
CA ILE A 110 2.91 -16.90 -16.28
C ILE A 110 2.22 -16.99 -17.65
N SER A 111 0.90 -17.03 -17.65
CA SER A 111 0.09 -16.77 -18.83
C SER A 111 0.11 -15.28 -19.13
N CYS A 112 0.86 -14.88 -20.15
CA CYS A 112 0.96 -13.48 -20.59
C CYS A 112 -0.26 -13.12 -21.44
N ASN A 113 -1.44 -13.07 -20.81
CA ASN A 113 -2.73 -12.81 -21.48
C ASN A 113 -3.05 -11.31 -21.66
N GLY A 114 -2.25 -10.41 -21.07
CA GLY A 114 -2.43 -8.97 -21.19
C GLY A 114 -3.67 -8.42 -20.48
N GLU A 115 -4.32 -9.19 -19.61
CA GLU A 115 -5.50 -8.75 -18.86
C GLU A 115 -5.22 -7.60 -17.88
N GLY A 116 -3.94 -7.32 -17.61
CA GLY A 116 -3.52 -6.17 -16.84
C GLY A 116 -3.24 -6.47 -15.38
N ALA A 117 -2.68 -5.47 -14.70
CA ALA A 117 -2.32 -5.53 -13.29
C ALA A 117 -3.29 -4.69 -12.44
N LEU A 118 -3.47 -5.06 -11.17
CA LEU A 118 -4.39 -4.37 -10.27
C LEU A 118 -3.83 -2.98 -9.92
N PHE A 119 -4.66 -1.96 -10.02
CA PHE A 119 -4.35 -0.60 -9.63
C PHE A 119 -5.42 -0.07 -8.66
N VAL A 120 -5.00 0.35 -7.48
CA VAL A 120 -5.87 0.83 -6.40
C VAL A 120 -5.50 2.27 -6.06
N VAL A 121 -6.50 3.15 -6.00
CA VAL A 121 -6.36 4.48 -5.42
C VAL A 121 -6.97 4.45 -4.03
N ALA A 122 -6.18 4.84 -3.03
CA ALA A 122 -6.60 4.83 -1.65
C ALA A 122 -6.27 6.16 -0.96
N ARG A 123 -6.99 6.44 0.12
CA ARG A 123 -6.80 7.62 0.95
C ARG A 123 -6.99 7.28 2.43
N SER A 124 -6.28 7.98 3.30
CA SER A 124 -6.57 8.02 4.73
C SER A 124 -6.38 9.42 5.29
N ASP A 125 -7.04 9.70 6.42
CA ASP A 125 -6.97 11.00 7.09
C ASP A 125 -5.78 11.08 8.08
N LEU A 126 -4.67 10.43 7.71
CA LEU A 126 -3.42 10.42 8.44
C LEU A 126 -2.44 11.43 7.88
N LYS A 127 -1.51 11.87 8.73
CA LYS A 127 -0.35 12.65 8.31
C LYS A 127 0.88 11.76 8.22
N SER A 128 1.78 12.10 7.31
CA SER A 128 3.02 11.34 7.10
C SER A 128 3.92 11.31 8.35
N ASP A 129 3.84 12.30 9.25
CA ASP A 129 4.62 12.37 10.50
C ASP A 129 4.01 11.54 11.63
N GLU A 130 2.77 11.07 11.47
CA GLU A 130 2.10 10.16 12.42
C GLU A 130 2.49 8.69 12.18
N LEU A 131 3.23 8.40 11.10
CA LEU A 131 3.61 7.06 10.68
C LEU A 131 5.12 6.85 10.77
N ASP A 132 5.53 5.75 11.42
CA ASP A 132 6.93 5.34 11.48
C ASP A 132 7.27 4.36 10.36
N PHE A 133 7.79 4.87 9.25
CA PHE A 133 8.19 4.06 8.10
C PHE A 133 9.55 3.37 8.26
N THR A 134 10.24 3.53 9.39
CA THR A 134 11.57 2.94 9.60
C THR A 134 11.51 1.43 9.85
N LYS A 135 10.33 0.89 10.18
CA LYS A 135 10.13 -0.52 10.48
C LYS A 135 8.84 -1.04 9.83
N PRO A 136 8.87 -2.25 9.22
CA PRO A 136 7.64 -2.91 8.80
C PRO A 136 6.72 -3.18 10.01
N SER A 137 5.42 -2.92 9.84
CA SER A 137 4.40 -3.27 10.85
C SER A 137 3.15 -3.85 10.17
N PRO A 138 2.38 -4.72 10.85
CA PRO A 138 1.11 -5.22 10.32
C PRO A 138 0.12 -4.11 9.96
N GLU A 139 0.11 -3.01 10.72
CA GLU A 139 -0.73 -1.84 10.49
C GLU A 139 -0.34 -1.14 9.18
N LEU A 140 0.96 -0.85 8.98
CA LEU A 140 1.45 -0.25 7.73
C LEU A 140 1.18 -1.17 6.54
N ARG A 141 1.38 -2.48 6.71
CA ARG A 141 1.06 -3.46 5.67
C ARG A 141 -0.42 -3.41 5.30
N GLY A 142 -1.31 -3.44 6.30
CA GLY A 142 -2.75 -3.40 6.10
C GLY A 142 -3.24 -2.10 5.45
N MET A 143 -2.49 -1.00 5.61
CA MET A 143 -2.84 0.28 5.02
C MET A 143 -2.33 0.48 3.59
N PHE A 144 -1.09 0.05 3.32
CA PHE A 144 -0.37 0.39 2.09
C PHE A 144 -0.27 -0.76 1.08
N VAL A 145 -0.59 -1.99 1.48
CA VAL A 145 -0.59 -3.15 0.58
C VAL A 145 -2.04 -3.46 0.19
N PRO A 146 -2.40 -3.41 -1.11
CA PRO A 146 -3.75 -3.71 -1.54
C PRO A 146 -4.06 -5.19 -1.31
N ARG A 147 -5.34 -5.51 -1.13
CA ARG A 147 -5.81 -6.89 -1.25
C ARG A 147 -5.68 -7.32 -2.71
N VAL A 148 -4.98 -8.43 -2.94
CA VAL A 148 -4.72 -8.92 -4.29
C VAL A 148 -5.72 -10.03 -4.60
N GLU A 149 -6.69 -9.71 -5.47
CA GLU A 149 -7.68 -10.66 -5.96
C GLU A 149 -7.88 -10.49 -7.47
N PRO A 150 -7.83 -11.57 -8.28
CA PRO A 150 -7.54 -12.95 -7.87
C PRO A 150 -6.07 -13.13 -7.43
N SER A 151 -5.79 -14.18 -6.64
CA SER A 151 -4.43 -14.49 -6.18
C SER A 151 -3.42 -14.76 -7.31
N SER A 152 -3.92 -15.07 -8.52
CA SER A 152 -3.12 -15.27 -9.73
C SER A 152 -2.52 -13.98 -10.31
N LEU A 153 -2.82 -12.80 -9.77
CA LEU A 153 -2.25 -11.55 -10.27
C LEU A 153 -0.74 -11.50 -10.05
N THR A 154 0.02 -11.14 -11.08
CA THR A 154 1.48 -10.99 -10.98
C THR A 154 1.88 -9.66 -10.33
N LEU A 155 1.10 -8.60 -10.53
CA LEU A 155 1.38 -7.27 -10.00
C LEU A 155 0.09 -6.60 -9.47
N ALA A 156 0.23 -5.93 -8.33
CA ALA A 156 -0.75 -5.02 -7.78
C ALA A 156 -0.06 -3.76 -7.28
N VAL A 157 -0.63 -2.59 -7.58
CA VAL A 157 -0.11 -1.28 -7.19
C VAL A 157 -1.19 -0.52 -6.45
N GLN A 158 -0.85 0.06 -5.30
CA GLN A 158 -1.71 1.01 -4.61
C GLN A 158 -1.04 2.38 -4.55
N VAL A 159 -1.73 3.40 -5.07
CA VAL A 159 -1.37 4.80 -4.86
C VAL A 159 -2.19 5.33 -3.70
N HIS A 160 -1.52 5.80 -2.66
CA HIS A 160 -2.17 6.23 -1.42
C HIS A 160 -1.91 7.71 -1.15
N THR A 161 -2.98 8.48 -0.96
CA THR A 161 -2.89 9.88 -0.55
C THR A 161 -3.15 10.02 0.94
N LEU A 162 -2.20 10.63 1.65
CA LEU A 162 -2.33 11.05 3.04
C LEU A 162 -2.82 12.50 3.07
N THR A 163 -3.73 12.85 3.96
CA THR A 163 -4.25 14.23 4.04
C THR A 163 -3.22 15.26 4.51
N HIS A 164 -3.24 16.44 3.89
CA HIS A 164 -2.75 17.68 4.49
C HIS A 164 -3.71 18.14 5.58
N ALA A 165 -3.15 18.63 6.69
CA ALA A 165 -3.93 19.17 7.80
C ALA A 165 -5.00 20.16 7.31
N ARG A 166 -6.28 19.91 7.62
CA ARG A 166 -7.28 20.97 7.68
C ARG A 166 -6.85 21.91 8.80
N TRP A 167 -6.46 23.14 8.48
CA TRP A 167 -6.38 24.21 9.46
C TRP A 167 -7.80 24.50 9.93
N THR A 168 -8.20 23.98 11.08
CA THR A 168 -9.35 24.52 11.81
C THR A 168 -8.91 25.86 12.39
N PHE A 169 -9.17 26.95 11.66
CA PHE A 169 -9.30 28.24 12.30
C PHE A 169 -10.52 28.14 13.22
N ILE A 170 -10.28 28.04 14.52
CA ILE A 170 -11.31 28.33 15.53
C ILE A 170 -11.22 29.85 15.72
N PRO A 171 -12.12 30.66 15.14
CA PRO A 171 -12.15 32.06 15.50
C PRO A 171 -12.57 32.16 16.97
N LEU A 172 -11.65 32.56 17.83
CA LEU A 172 -11.98 33.11 19.14
C LEU A 172 -12.55 34.51 18.89
N PHE A 173 -13.87 34.62 18.81
CA PHE A 173 -14.52 35.90 19.06
C PHE A 173 -14.64 36.08 20.58
N LYS A 174 -14.38 37.31 21.03
CA LYS A 174 -14.41 37.74 22.44
C LYS A 174 -15.78 37.54 23.07
#